data_AF-A0A9E2RAY7-F1
#
_entry.id   AF-A0A9E2RAY7-F1
#
_cell.length_a   1.000
_cell.length_b   1.000
_cell.length_c   1.000
_cell.angle_alpha   90.00
_cell.angle_beta   90.00
_cell.angle_gamma   90.00
#
_symmetry.space_group_name_H-M   'P 1'
#
loop_
_entity.id
_entity.type
_entity.pdbx_description
1 polymer ?
#
loop_
_entity_poly.entity_id
_entity_poly.type
_entity_poly.pdbx_seq_one_letter_code
_entity_poly.pdbx_strand_id
1 'polypeptide(L)' 'MSQMGMQMPGGMRMRRGASPDAYTALAAVATVCLGVAVAFVYQGASKVGKDGNALQMQEAHKIVLKKADAK' A
#
# COMPACT_ATOMS: atom_id res chain seq x y z
N MET A 1 4.09 -59.32 1.74
CA MET A 1 5.16 -58.35 2.01
C MET A 1 4.84 -57.08 1.22
N SER A 2 4.07 -56.20 1.85
CA SER A 2 3.58 -54.96 1.25
C SER A 2 4.68 -53.90 1.26
N GLN A 3 5.22 -53.55 0.10
CA GLN A 3 6.06 -52.36 -0.09
C GLN A 3 5.47 -51.45 -1.20
N MET A 4 4.15 -51.52 -1.41
CA MET A 4 3.40 -50.34 -1.86
C MET A 4 3.15 -49.48 -0.62
N GLY A 5 4.02 -48.51 -0.41
CA GLY A 5 3.90 -47.61 0.72
C GLY A 5 5.16 -46.81 0.99
N MET A 6 5.27 -45.67 0.28
CA MET A 6 5.68 -44.43 0.94
C MET A 6 7.18 -44.17 1.10
N GLN A 7 7.87 -44.04 -0.02
CA GLN A 7 8.70 -42.85 -0.23
C GLN A 7 8.22 -42.19 -1.50
N MET A 8 7.23 -41.29 -1.40
CA MET A 8 6.97 -40.38 -2.50
C MET A 8 8.22 -39.50 -2.64
N PRO A 9 8.98 -39.54 -3.76
CA PRO A 9 10.14 -38.68 -4.01
C PRO A 9 9.75 -37.20 -4.24
N GLY A 10 8.70 -36.73 -3.56
CA GLY A 10 8.23 -35.35 -3.51
C GLY A 10 8.17 -34.78 -2.08
N GLY A 11 8.39 -35.60 -1.05
CA GLY A 11 8.24 -35.18 0.36
C GLY A 11 9.29 -34.19 0.87
N MET A 12 10.44 -34.04 0.21
CA MET A 12 11.51 -33.14 0.68
C MET A 12 11.34 -31.69 0.19
N ARG A 13 10.59 -31.44 -0.89
CA ARG A 13 10.37 -30.08 -1.44
C ARG A 13 9.12 -29.39 -0.89
N MET A 14 8.32 -30.09 -0.09
CA MET A 14 7.07 -29.58 0.47
C MET A 14 7.27 -28.76 1.77
N ARG A 15 8.54 -28.58 2.22
CA ARG A 15 8.92 -27.79 3.40
C ARG A 15 9.56 -26.44 3.06
N ARG A 16 9.20 -25.82 1.92
CA ARG A 16 9.29 -24.36 1.83
C ARG A 16 8.19 -23.80 2.71
N GLY A 17 8.49 -23.58 3.99
CA GLY A 17 7.60 -22.83 4.87
C GLY A 17 7.28 -21.47 4.24
N ALA A 18 6.17 -20.86 4.65
CA ALA A 18 5.84 -19.50 4.27
C ALA A 18 6.88 -18.54 4.86
N SER A 19 8.04 -18.47 4.23
CA SER A 19 9.12 -17.55 4.54
C SER A 19 9.02 -16.36 3.59
N PRO A 20 9.12 -15.12 4.08
CA PRO A 20 9.22 -13.96 3.23
C PRO A 20 10.32 -14.17 2.19
N ASP A 21 9.97 -14.05 0.92
CA ASP A 21 10.88 -14.15 -0.20
C ASP A 21 11.20 -12.76 -0.77
N ALA A 22 12.06 -12.71 -1.79
CA ALA A 22 12.44 -11.46 -2.43
C ALA A 22 11.23 -10.69 -3.00
N TYR A 23 10.20 -11.40 -3.49
CA TYR A 23 8.98 -10.78 -3.99
C TYR A 23 8.16 -10.14 -2.88
N THR A 24 8.06 -10.80 -1.72
CA THR A 24 7.42 -10.22 -0.52
C THR A 24 8.14 -8.96 -0.05
N ALA A 25 9.48 -8.97 -0.05
CA ALA A 25 10.28 -7.79 0.29
C ALA A 25 10.07 -6.64 -0.72
N LEU A 26 10.08 -6.96 -2.02
CA LEU A 26 9.84 -5.98 -3.08
C LEU A 26 8.43 -5.37 -2.97
N ALA A 27 7.41 -6.19 -2.69
CA ALA A 27 6.03 -5.74 -2.49
C ALA A 27 5.90 -4.79 -1.29
N ALA A 28 6.59 -5.08 -0.19
CA ALA A 28 6.63 -4.19 0.97
C ALA A 28 7.25 -2.83 0.61
N VAL A 29 8.40 -2.82 -0.08
CA VAL A 29 9.06 -1.57 -0.53
C VAL A 29 8.17 -0.79 -1.49
N ALA A 30 7.54 -1.46 -2.46
CA ALA A 30 6.61 -0.83 -3.39
C ALA A 30 5.42 -0.17 -2.67
N THR A 31 4.89 -0.83 -1.64
CA THR A 31 3.78 -0.29 -0.82
C THR A 31 4.21 0.95 -0.05
N VAL A 32 5.42 0.95 0.51
CA VAL A 32 5.97 2.13 1.19
C VAL A 32 6.14 3.31 0.22
N CYS A 33 6.74 3.07 -0.95
CA CYS A 33 6.89 4.10 -1.98
C CYS A 33 5.54 4.66 -2.44
N LEU A 34 4.54 3.79 -2.63
CA LEU A 34 3.18 4.22 -2.96
C LEU A 34 2.57 5.09 -1.86
N GLY A 35 2.73 4.70 -0.59
CA GLY A 35 2.27 5.49 0.55
C GLY A 35 2.88 6.89 0.59
N VAL A 36 4.20 6.99 0.34
CA VAL A 36 4.90 8.29 0.26
C VAL A 36 4.36 9.14 -0.90
N ALA A 37 4.13 8.54 -2.07
CA ALA A 37 3.58 9.24 -3.22
C ALA A 37 2.18 9.81 -2.93
N VAL A 38 1.30 9.00 -2.31
CA VAL A 38 -0.05 9.44 -1.89
C VAL A 38 0.05 10.60 -0.89
N ALA A 39 0.95 10.52 0.10
CA ALA A 39 1.15 11.59 1.06
C ALA A 39 1.64 12.90 0.41
N PHE A 40 2.50 12.82 -0.61
CA PHE A 40 2.95 13.98 -1.37
C PHE A 40 1.80 14.67 -2.10
N VAL A 41 0.96 13.88 -2.79
CA VAL A 41 -0.23 14.42 -3.48
C VAL A 41 -1.22 15.00 -2.47
N TYR A 42 -1.41 14.35 -1.32
CA TYR A 42 -2.29 14.83 -0.26
C TYR A 42 -1.88 16.21 0.27
N GLN A 43 -0.59 16.48 0.44
CA GLN A 43 -0.10 17.79 0.87
C GLN A 43 -0.39 18.89 -0.16
N GLY A 44 -0.24 18.59 -1.45
CA GLY A 44 -0.61 19.50 -2.53
C GLY A 44 -2.12 19.76 -2.57
N ALA A 45 -2.91 18.69 -2.52
CA ALA A 45 -4.37 18.75 -2.52
C ALA A 45 -4.93 19.48 -1.29
N SER A 46 -4.28 19.38 -0.13
CA SER A 46 -4.69 20.09 1.10
C SER A 46 -4.60 21.61 0.97
N LYS A 47 -3.85 22.16 0.00
CA LYS A 47 -3.81 23.61 -0.24
C LYS A 47 -5.06 24.12 -0.96
N VAL A 48 -5.66 23.27 -1.79
CA VAL A 48 -6.83 23.62 -2.62
C VAL A 48 -8.11 22.95 -2.12
N GLY A 49 -8.01 22.00 -1.21
CA GLY A 49 -9.13 21.31 -0.59
C GLY A 49 -9.96 22.22 0.31
N LYS A 50 -11.25 21.89 0.44
CA LYS A 50 -12.19 22.62 1.31
C LYS A 50 -11.66 22.63 2.74
N ASP A 51 -11.52 23.82 3.33
CA ASP A 51 -10.99 24.03 4.68
C ASP A 51 -9.60 23.40 4.94
N GLY A 52 -8.85 23.11 3.88
CA GLY A 52 -7.55 22.45 3.95
C GLY A 52 -7.59 20.92 3.95
N ASN A 53 -8.76 20.31 3.75
CA ASN A 53 -8.93 18.86 3.66
C ASN A 53 -8.90 18.38 2.20
N ALA A 54 -7.88 17.60 1.86
CA ALA A 54 -7.68 17.05 0.52
C ALA A 54 -8.74 16.00 0.09
N LEU A 55 -9.49 15.41 1.02
CA LEU A 55 -10.48 14.36 0.73
C LEU A 55 -11.91 14.88 0.65
N GLN A 56 -12.14 16.13 1.04
CA GLN A 56 -13.46 16.73 0.95
C GLN A 56 -13.70 17.33 -0.44
N MET A 57 -14.87 17.04 -1.00
CA MET A 57 -15.29 17.57 -2.29
C MET A 57 -15.76 19.02 -2.15
N GLN A 58 -15.38 19.86 -3.11
CA GLN A 58 -15.91 21.22 -3.20
C GLN A 58 -17.34 21.20 -3.76
N GLU A 59 -18.17 22.11 -3.29
CA GLU A 59 -19.52 22.29 -3.84
C GLU A 59 -19.44 22.99 -5.21
N ALA A 60 -20.27 22.56 -6.15
CA ALA A 60 -20.33 23.19 -7.47
C ALA A 60 -20.63 24.68 -7.33
N HIS A 61 -19.87 25.52 -8.04
CA HIS A 61 -19.95 26.99 -8.00
C HIS A 61 -19.60 27.65 -6.65
N LYS A 62 -19.05 26.91 -5.68
CA LYS A 62 -18.67 27.45 -4.37
C LYS A 62 -17.31 26.89 -3.90
N ILE A 63 -16.25 27.58 -4.31
CA ILE A 63 -14.87 27.28 -3.92
C ILE A 63 -14.61 27.90 -2.54
N VAL A 64 -14.28 27.07 -1.56
CA VAL A 64 -13.85 27.50 -0.22
C VAL A 64 -12.47 26.93 0.03
N LEU A 65 -11.51 27.80 0.35
CA LEU A 65 -10.13 27.44 0.62
C LEU A 65 -9.79 27.70 2.08
N LYS A 66 -8.74 27.02 2.58
CA LYS A 66 -8.17 27.35 3.89
C LYS A 66 -7.71 28.81 3.88
N LYS A 67 -8.08 29.58 4.90
CA LYS A 67 -7.55 30.94 5.10
C LYS A 67 -6.03 30.88 5.12
N ALA A 68 -5.39 31.72 4.31
CA ALA A 68 -3.94 31.86 4.36
C ALA A 68 -3.54 32.28 5.78
N ASP A 69 -2.71 31.47 6.43
CA ASP A 69 -2.03 31.86 7.66
C ASP A 69 -1.16 33.07 7.29
N ALA A 70 -1.67 34.28 7.57
CA ALA A 70 -0.94 35.52 7.38
C ALA A 70 0.26 35.49 8.32
N LYS A 71 1.43 35.20 7.76
CA LYS A 71 2.71 35.32 8.43
C LYS A 71 3.39 36.60 7.99
#